data_AF-A0A7S4T2T3-F1
#
_entry.id   AF-A0A7S4T2T3-F1
#
_cell.length_a   1.000
_cell.length_b   1.000
_cell.length_c   1.000
_cell.angle_alpha   90.00
_cell.angle_beta   90.00
_cell.angle_gamma   90.00
#
_symmetry.space_group_name_H-M   'P 1'
#
loop_
_entity.id
_entity.type
_entity.pdbx_description
1 polymer ?
#
loop_
_entity_poly.entity_id
_entity_poly.type
_entity_poly.pdbx_seq_one_letter_code
_entity_poly.pdbx_strand_id
1 'polypeptide(L)'
;MFWDRDTLVEKRRVEVWLPFADEEGRVMTPPKKARTVKHINELEWYKGDILANVWYNDVIIRIDPLTGSVRRVYDFKSLYTDRDGSEDCFNGISVSDVEGELFVTGKWWPSLYRIKLLD
;
A
#
# COMPACT_ATOMS: atom_id res chain seq x y z
N MET A 1 -1.70 11.79 4.02
CA MET A 1 -1.80 13.26 4.21
C MET A 1 -2.76 13.47 5.35
N PHE A 2 -2.36 14.20 6.38
CA PHE A 2 -3.19 14.42 7.56
C PHE A 2 -3.68 15.85 7.50
N TRP A 3 -5.00 16.01 7.46
CA TRP A 3 -5.66 17.30 7.39
C TRP A 3 -6.35 17.59 8.71
N ASP A 4 -6.36 18.86 9.09
CA ASP A 4 -7.32 19.34 10.06
C ASP A 4 -8.72 19.27 9.46
N ARG A 5 -9.65 18.63 10.17
CA ARG A 5 -11.01 18.42 9.65
C ARG A 5 -11.78 19.73 9.46
N ASP A 6 -11.57 20.70 10.33
CA ASP A 6 -12.40 21.90 10.39
C ASP A 6 -11.86 23.00 9.49
N THR A 7 -10.52 23.09 9.37
CA THR A 7 -9.84 24.12 8.59
C THR A 7 -9.36 23.64 7.23
N LEU A 8 -9.36 22.32 6.98
CA LEU A 8 -8.78 21.69 5.79
C LEU A 8 -7.32 22.09 5.55
N VAL A 9 -6.58 22.43 6.61
CA VAL A 9 -5.14 22.72 6.56
C VAL A 9 -4.36 21.43 6.72
N GLU A 10 -3.33 21.25 5.87
CA GLU A 10 -2.42 20.11 5.97
C GLU A 10 -1.62 20.18 7.27
N LYS A 11 -1.83 19.24 8.18
CA LYS A 11 -1.08 19.11 9.42
C LYS A 11 0.21 18.33 9.25
N ARG A 12 0.20 17.33 8.36
CA ARG A 12 1.35 16.44 8.16
C ARG A 12 1.29 15.73 6.82
N ARG A 13 2.47 15.54 6.23
CA ARG A 13 2.70 14.67 5.08
C ARG A 13 3.79 13.68 5.40
N VAL A 14 3.57 12.46 4.92
CA VAL A 14 4.51 11.35 5.02
C VAL A 14 4.83 10.98 3.58
N GLU A 15 6.10 11.08 3.23
CA GLU A 15 6.61 10.51 1.99
C GLU A 15 6.85 9.01 2.24
N VAL A 16 6.60 8.17 1.25
CA VAL A 16 6.71 6.71 1.40
C VAL A 16 7.91 6.23 0.62
N TRP A 17 8.70 5.34 1.21
CA TRP A 17 9.92 4.84 0.58
C TRP A 17 10.19 3.38 0.92
N LEU A 18 10.89 2.71 0.00
CA LEU A 18 11.42 1.38 0.26
C LEU A 18 12.61 1.46 1.23
N PRO A 19 12.76 0.51 2.18
CA PRO A 19 13.87 0.46 3.13
C PRO A 19 15.16 0.04 2.42
N PHE A 20 16.29 0.68 2.73
CA PHE A 20 17.62 0.21 2.29
C PHE A 20 18.44 -0.10 3.53
N ALA A 21 19.29 -1.10 3.42
CA ALA A 21 20.26 -1.41 4.45
C ALA A 21 21.59 -0.74 4.12
N ASP A 22 22.31 -0.28 5.15
CA ASP A 22 23.74 0.01 5.05
C ASP A 22 24.56 -1.29 4.92
N GLU A 23 25.87 -1.16 4.78
CA GLU A 23 26.78 -2.31 4.66
C GLU A 23 26.75 -3.23 5.91
N GLU A 24 26.31 -2.71 7.05
CA GLU A 24 26.13 -3.46 8.30
C GLU A 24 24.71 -4.02 8.50
N GLY A 25 23.82 -3.86 7.51
CA GLY A 25 22.46 -4.40 7.56
C GLY A 25 21.44 -3.54 8.31
N ARG A 26 21.78 -2.32 8.72
CA ARG A 26 20.84 -1.43 9.44
C ARG A 26 19.88 -0.76 8.45
N VAL A 27 18.59 -0.81 8.76
CA VAL A 27 17.56 -0.14 7.96
C VAL A 27 17.69 1.37 8.09
N MET A 28 17.90 2.05 6.97
CA MET A 28 18.15 3.48 6.88
C MET A 28 17.07 4.20 6.08
N THR A 29 16.90 5.51 6.32
CA THR A 29 16.02 6.39 5.54
C THR A 29 16.75 6.91 4.28
N PRO A 30 16.28 6.63 3.06
CA PRO A 30 17.07 6.83 1.84
C PRO A 30 17.41 8.30 1.62
N PRO A 31 18.69 8.65 1.39
CA PRO A 31 19.14 10.02 1.20
C PRO A 31 18.71 10.63 -0.15
N LYS A 32 18.04 9.86 -1.04
CA LYS A 32 17.57 10.31 -2.37
C LYS A 32 16.11 9.94 -2.60
N LYS A 33 15.38 10.80 -3.33
CA LYS A 33 14.06 10.55 -3.97
C LYS A 33 14.00 9.28 -4.83
N ALA A 34 15.13 8.62 -5.10
CA ALA A 34 15.23 7.45 -5.96
C ALA A 34 14.44 6.24 -5.45
N ARG A 35 14.13 6.18 -4.14
CA ARG A 35 13.39 5.06 -3.54
C ARG A 35 12.03 5.46 -2.99
N THR A 36 11.59 6.67 -3.30
CA THR A 36 10.23 7.13 -3.02
C THR A 36 9.25 6.30 -3.85
N VAL A 37 8.26 5.73 -3.18
CA VAL A 37 7.14 5.06 -3.85
C VAL A 37 6.19 6.14 -4.37
N LYS A 38 5.96 6.13 -5.68
CA LYS A 38 5.02 7.03 -6.36
C LYS A 38 3.71 6.29 -6.64
N HIS A 39 2.68 7.04 -7.01
CA HIS A 39 1.38 6.49 -7.41
C HIS A 39 0.72 5.61 -6.34
N ILE A 40 0.92 5.95 -5.07
CA ILE A 40 0.10 5.42 -3.98
C ILE A 40 -1.33 5.85 -4.25
N ASN A 41 -2.23 4.88 -4.30
CA ASN A 41 -3.62 5.14 -4.62
C ASN A 41 -4.51 4.78 -3.43
N GLU A 42 -5.06 3.57 -3.40
CA GLU A 42 -5.89 3.12 -2.29
C GLU A 42 -5.08 2.83 -1.01
N LEU A 43 -5.64 3.14 0.16
CA LEU A 43 -5.12 2.98 1.50
C LEU A 43 -6.12 2.22 2.39
N GLU A 44 -5.63 1.35 3.27
CA GLU A 44 -6.44 0.70 4.30
C GLU A 44 -5.67 0.58 5.62
N TRP A 45 -6.32 0.85 6.76
CA TRP A 45 -5.68 0.72 8.07
C TRP A 45 -5.69 -0.74 8.54
N TYR A 46 -4.52 -1.31 8.80
CA TYR A 46 -4.38 -2.72 9.16
C TYR A 46 -3.30 -2.92 10.23
N LYS A 47 -3.72 -3.38 11.41
CA LYS A 47 -2.83 -3.77 12.52
C LYS A 47 -1.74 -2.72 12.85
N GLY A 48 -2.11 -1.45 12.87
CA GLY A 48 -1.20 -0.34 13.20
C GLY A 48 -0.38 0.20 12.01
N ASP A 49 -0.51 -0.41 10.84
CA ASP A 49 0.13 -0.01 9.60
C ASP A 49 -0.91 0.43 8.56
N ILE A 50 -0.44 1.06 7.48
CA ILE A 50 -1.25 1.38 6.31
C ILE A 50 -0.91 0.38 5.22
N LEU A 51 -1.90 -0.37 4.75
CA LEU A 51 -1.82 -1.08 3.47
C LEU A 51 -2.09 -0.10 2.35
N ALA A 52 -1.37 -0.19 1.25
CA ALA A 52 -1.64 0.63 0.09
C ALA A 52 -1.43 -0.11 -1.23
N ASN A 53 -2.30 0.17 -2.21
CA ASN A 53 -2.04 -0.17 -3.61
C ASN A 53 -1.05 0.83 -4.22
N VAL A 54 -0.27 0.35 -5.19
CA VAL A 54 0.58 1.18 -6.04
C VAL A 54 0.05 1.10 -7.47
N TRP A 55 -0.41 2.20 -8.04
CA TRP A 55 -1.02 2.20 -9.37
C TRP A 55 -0.06 1.62 -10.42
N TYR A 56 -0.61 0.89 -11.40
CA TYR A 56 0.11 0.08 -12.40
C TYR A 56 0.99 -1.05 -11.85
N ASN A 57 0.88 -1.38 -10.55
CA ASN A 57 1.58 -2.49 -9.94
C ASN A 57 0.60 -3.37 -9.16
N ASP A 58 0.66 -4.68 -9.37
CA ASP A 58 -0.16 -5.64 -8.65
C ASP A 58 0.47 -5.98 -7.30
N VAL A 59 0.61 -4.97 -6.46
CA VAL A 59 1.19 -5.12 -5.12
C VAL A 59 0.35 -4.39 -4.08
N ILE A 60 0.41 -4.89 -2.86
CA ILE A 60 0.08 -4.14 -1.65
C ILE A 60 1.38 -3.88 -0.90
N ILE A 61 1.62 -2.63 -0.50
CA ILE A 61 2.72 -2.27 0.40
C ILE A 61 2.18 -2.03 1.80
N ARG A 62 2.90 -2.52 2.83
CA ARG A 62 2.60 -2.27 4.24
C ARG A 62 3.52 -1.16 4.73
N ILE A 63 2.96 -0.02 5.08
CA ILE A 63 3.66 1.22 5.37
C ILE A 63 3.52 1.54 6.85
N ASP A 64 4.66 1.87 7.48
CA ASP A 64 4.67 2.49 8.79
C ASP A 64 4.13 3.94 8.70
N PRO A 65 3.00 4.28 9.35
CA PRO A 65 2.40 5.62 9.24
C PRO A 65 3.19 6.71 9.98
N LEU A 66 4.10 6.35 10.88
CA LEU A 66 4.96 7.30 11.60
C LEU A 66 6.17 7.68 10.76
N THR A 67 6.79 6.69 10.12
CA THR A 67 8.04 6.92 9.39
C THR A 67 7.83 7.06 7.88
N GLY A 68 6.86 6.39 7.27
CA GLY A 68 6.73 6.26 5.81
C GLY A 68 7.52 5.09 5.23
N SER A 69 8.21 4.32 6.06
CA SER A 69 8.97 3.15 5.63
C SER A 69 8.05 1.99 5.24
N VAL A 70 8.27 1.40 4.06
CA VAL A 70 7.61 0.17 3.65
C VAL A 70 8.19 -1.02 4.41
N ARG A 71 7.40 -1.65 5.27
CA ARG A 71 7.76 -2.84 6.06
C ARG A 71 7.71 -4.13 5.24
N ARG A 72 6.77 -4.24 4.30
CA ARG A 72 6.57 -5.42 3.46
C ARG A 72 5.91 -5.07 2.14
N VAL A 73 6.20 -5.87 1.12
CA VAL A 73 5.53 -5.83 -0.19
C VAL A 73 4.91 -7.20 -0.43
N TYR A 74 3.63 -7.23 -0.78
CA TYR A 74 2.89 -8.43 -1.14
C TYR A 74 2.62 -8.43 -2.65
N ASP A 75 2.93 -9.54 -3.32
CA ASP A 75 2.72 -9.70 -4.76
C ASP A 75 1.34 -10.31 -5.04
N PHE A 76 0.58 -9.65 -5.92
CA PHE A 76 -0.76 -10.04 -6.36
C PHE A 76 -0.86 -10.21 -7.89
N LYS A 77 0.26 -10.25 -8.62
CA LYS A 77 0.27 -10.35 -10.10
C LYS A 77 -0.53 -11.53 -10.64
N SER A 78 -0.58 -12.64 -9.90
CA SER A 78 -1.29 -13.85 -10.29
C SER A 78 -2.77 -13.87 -9.87
N LEU A 79 -3.26 -12.87 -9.14
CA LEU A 79 -4.61 -12.91 -8.55
C LEU A 79 -5.71 -12.81 -9.61
N TYR A 80 -5.56 -11.87 -10.55
CA TYR A 80 -6.49 -11.65 -11.64
C TYR A 80 -5.72 -11.23 -12.88
N THR A 81 -5.65 -12.13 -13.87
CA THR A 81 -4.85 -11.98 -15.08
C THR A 81 -5.68 -11.65 -16.32
N ASP A 82 -7.01 -11.77 -16.24
CA ASP A 82 -7.94 -11.59 -17.37
C ASP A 82 -8.39 -10.13 -17.47
N ARG A 83 -7.44 -9.23 -17.76
CA ARG A 83 -7.67 -7.78 -17.73
C ARG A 83 -7.75 -7.21 -19.13
N ASP A 84 -8.79 -6.40 -19.37
CA ASP A 84 -9.03 -5.78 -20.67
C ASP A 84 -8.55 -4.31 -20.64
N GLY A 85 -7.23 -4.14 -20.69
CA GLY A 85 -6.57 -2.82 -20.76
C GLY A 85 -6.06 -2.29 -19.42
N SER A 86 -5.49 -1.07 -19.45
CA SER A 86 -4.77 -0.49 -18.31
C SER A 86 -5.66 0.14 -17.23
N GLU A 87 -6.93 0.40 -17.55
CA GLU A 87 -7.89 0.93 -16.58
C GLU A 87 -8.43 -0.16 -15.65
N ASP A 88 -8.33 -1.41 -16.08
CA ASP A 88 -8.60 -2.62 -15.29
C ASP A 88 -7.39 -2.92 -14.38
N CYS A 89 -7.20 -2.09 -13.36
CA CYS A 89 -6.04 -2.15 -12.47
C CYS A 89 -6.41 -2.64 -11.07
N PHE A 90 -5.48 -3.36 -10.43
CA PHE A 90 -5.59 -3.75 -9.03
C PHE A 90 -5.73 -2.51 -8.13
N ASN A 91 -6.85 -2.44 -7.39
CA ASN A 91 -7.23 -1.29 -6.58
C ASN A 91 -8.44 -1.64 -5.70
N GLY A 92 -8.33 -1.41 -4.40
CA GLY A 92 -9.40 -1.68 -3.45
C GLY A 92 -8.92 -2.71 -2.43
N ILE A 93 -8.87 -2.29 -1.17
CA ILE A 93 -8.45 -3.09 -0.03
C ILE A 93 -9.44 -2.78 1.10
N SER A 94 -9.93 -3.79 1.81
CA SER A 94 -10.76 -3.59 2.98
C SER A 94 -10.48 -4.67 4.02
N VAL A 95 -10.38 -4.28 5.28
CA VAL A 95 -10.33 -5.21 6.41
C VAL A 95 -11.73 -5.76 6.67
N SER A 96 -11.83 -7.06 6.86
CA SER A 96 -13.09 -7.69 7.25
C SER A 96 -13.28 -7.67 8.77
N ASP A 97 -14.49 -8.01 9.23
CA ASP A 97 -14.78 -8.19 10.66
C ASP A 97 -14.03 -9.40 11.28
N VAL A 98 -13.46 -10.27 10.45
CA VAL A 98 -12.64 -11.41 10.89
C VAL A 98 -11.18 -10.97 10.93
N GLU A 99 -10.55 -11.14 12.09
CA GLU A 99 -9.18 -10.69 12.29
C GLU A 99 -8.20 -11.35 11.29
N GLY A 100 -7.45 -10.50 10.57
CA GLY A 100 -6.45 -10.94 9.60
C GLY A 100 -7.02 -11.34 8.24
N GLU A 101 -8.34 -11.29 8.04
CA GLU A 101 -8.98 -11.43 6.75
C GLU A 101 -9.18 -10.05 6.10
N LEU A 102 -8.84 -9.98 4.82
CA LEU A 102 -8.98 -8.80 3.98
C LEU A 102 -9.80 -9.17 2.74
N PHE A 103 -10.44 -8.16 2.16
CA PHE A 103 -10.99 -8.20 0.82
C PHE A 103 -10.15 -7.35 -0.11
N VAL A 104 -9.90 -7.86 -1.32
CA VAL A 104 -9.17 -7.12 -2.36
C VAL A 104 -9.86 -7.28 -3.71
N THR A 105 -9.77 -6.25 -4.54
CA THR A 105 -10.36 -6.22 -5.88
C THR A 105 -9.59 -5.27 -6.79
N GLY A 106 -10.15 -4.96 -7.96
CA GLY A 106 -9.64 -3.97 -8.88
C GLY A 106 -10.74 -3.19 -9.57
N LYS A 107 -10.35 -2.14 -10.28
CA LYS A 107 -11.28 -1.38 -11.10
C LYS A 107 -11.82 -2.29 -12.18
N TRP A 108 -13.15 -2.37 -12.31
CA TRP A 108 -13.86 -3.20 -13.29
C TRP A 108 -13.69 -4.71 -13.14
N TRP A 109 -13.11 -5.19 -12.03
CA TRP A 109 -13.02 -6.62 -11.79
C TRP A 109 -14.42 -7.19 -11.57
N PRO A 110 -14.76 -8.34 -12.17
CA PRO A 110 -16.04 -9.01 -11.94
C PRO A 110 -16.11 -9.69 -10.58
N SER A 111 -15.06 -9.59 -9.75
CA SER A 111 -14.88 -10.39 -8.54
C SER A 111 -14.18 -9.63 -7.40
N LEU A 112 -14.55 -10.02 -6.18
CA LEU A 112 -13.93 -9.63 -4.92
C LEU A 112 -13.28 -10.86 -4.31
N TYR A 113 -12.01 -10.75 -3.90
CA TYR A 113 -11.26 -11.85 -3.33
C TYR A 113 -11.13 -11.67 -1.82
N ARG A 114 -11.43 -12.72 -1.06
CA ARG A 114 -11.11 -12.80 0.37
C ARG A 114 -9.75 -13.44 0.56
N ILE A 115 -8.84 -12.77 1.24
CA ILE A 115 -7.44 -13.18 1.38
C ILE A 115 -6.96 -13.12 2.83
N LYS A 116 -5.82 -13.76 3.08
CA LYS A 116 -4.98 -13.56 4.26
C LYS A 116 -3.57 -13.21 3.81
N LEU A 117 -2.98 -12.20 4.44
CA LEU A 117 -1.58 -11.85 4.20
C LEU A 117 -0.69 -12.80 5.00
N LEU A 118 0.33 -13.35 4.33
CA LEU A 118 1.36 -14.12 4.99
C LEU A 118 2.43 -13.14 5.47
N ASP A 119 2.48 -12.93 6.80
CA ASP A 119 3.53 -12.18 7.50
C ASP A 119 4.77 -13.05 7.77
#